data_AF-A0A1C5ELG7-F1
#
_entry.id   AF-A0A1C5ELG7-F1
#
_cell.length_a   1.000
_cell.length_b   1.000
_cell.length_c   1.000
_cell.angle_alpha   90.00
_cell.angle_beta   90.00
_cell.angle_gamma   90.00
#
_symmetry.space_group_name_H-M   'P 1'
#
loop_
_entity.id
_entity.type
_entity.pdbx_description
1 polymer ?
#
loop_
_entity_poly.entity_id
_entity_poly.type
_entity_poly.pdbx_seq_one_letter_code
_entity_poly.pdbx_strand_id
1 'polypeptide(L)'
;MTVPATYGLGRIKVTAITGGEVDMVARLTGSGYSVSGCSGGGGVSSEGGGGVRLSCGEGPAATINDAMSLKVLKIHDTTAVLRIEPAR
;
A
#
# COMPACT_ATOMS: atom_id res chain seq x y z
N MET A 1 19.84 -4.35 7.26
CA MET A 1 19.24 -4.23 5.91
C MET A 1 18.88 -2.77 5.71
N THR A 2 19.32 -2.16 4.61
CA THR A 2 18.99 -0.77 4.28
C THR A 2 17.59 -0.70 3.69
N VAL A 3 16.72 0.11 4.30
CA VAL A 3 15.39 0.46 3.77
C VAL A 3 15.59 1.13 2.40
N PRO A 4 15.10 0.54 1.29
CA PRO A 4 15.15 1.16 -0.03
C PRO A 4 14.51 2.56 -0.04
N ALA A 5 15.09 3.47 -0.83
CA ALA A 5 14.53 4.81 -1.03
C ALA A 5 13.15 4.76 -1.73
N THR A 6 12.91 3.72 -2.54
CA THR A 6 11.65 3.46 -3.22
C THR A 6 11.36 1.96 -3.25
N TYR A 7 10.06 1.62 -3.21
CA TYR A 7 9.57 0.24 -3.24
C TYR A 7 8.74 -0.05 -4.51
N GLY A 8 8.97 0.73 -5.58
CA GLY A 8 8.08 0.78 -6.75
C GLY A 8 6.78 1.55 -6.51
N LEU A 9 6.50 1.95 -5.28
CA LEU A 9 5.50 2.94 -4.91
C LEU A 9 6.16 4.27 -4.50
N GLY A 10 5.52 5.36 -4.89
CA GLY A 10 5.79 6.70 -4.40
C GLY A 10 5.12 6.93 -3.04
N ARG A 11 4.90 8.20 -2.68
CA ARG A 11 4.20 8.55 -1.44
C ARG A 11 2.84 7.87 -1.37
N ILE A 12 2.61 7.14 -0.28
CA ILE A 12 1.32 6.54 0.05
C ILE A 12 0.46 7.60 0.72
N LYS A 13 -0.77 7.78 0.25
CA LYS A 13 -1.77 8.64 0.86
C LYS A 13 -2.94 7.77 1.33
N VAL A 14 -3.27 7.86 2.61
CA VAL A 14 -4.51 7.29 3.15
C VAL A 14 -5.68 8.16 2.68
N THR A 15 -6.68 7.54 2.06
CA THR A 15 -7.88 8.23 1.56
C THR A 15 -9.10 7.98 2.40
N ALA A 16 -9.21 6.82 3.04
CA ALA A 16 -10.28 6.53 3.99
C ALA A 16 -9.87 5.41 4.96
N ILE A 17 -10.54 5.36 6.11
CA ILE A 17 -10.49 4.23 7.05
C ILE A 17 -11.95 3.91 7.36
N THR A 18 -12.46 2.81 6.80
CA THR A 18 -13.89 2.46 6.86
C THR A 18 -14.06 0.95 6.82
N GLY A 19 -15.07 0.42 7.51
CA GLY A 19 -15.44 -0.99 7.39
C GLY A 19 -14.34 -1.97 7.83
N GLY A 20 -13.41 -1.53 8.69
CA GLY A 20 -12.27 -2.35 9.10
C GLY A 20 -11.16 -2.45 8.04
N GLU A 21 -11.14 -1.54 7.07
CA GLU A 21 -10.10 -1.43 6.06
C GLU A 21 -9.51 -0.02 5.96
N VAL A 22 -8.26 0.05 5.52
CA VAL A 22 -7.54 1.27 5.20
C VAL A 22 -7.44 1.39 3.69
N ASP A 23 -8.14 2.35 3.12
CA ASP A 23 -8.06 2.73 1.72
C ASP A 23 -6.87 3.67 1.50
N MET A 24 -6.03 3.34 0.52
CA MET A 24 -4.81 4.07 0.20
C MET A 24 -4.65 4.23 -1.31
N VAL A 25 -3.96 5.31 -1.70
CA VAL A 25 -3.49 5.52 -3.06
C VAL A 25 -1.99 5.78 -3.08
N ALA A 26 -1.32 5.24 -4.08
CA ALA A 26 0.11 5.47 -4.30
C ALA A 26 0.39 5.62 -5.80
N ARG A 27 1.33 6.50 -6.15
CA ARG A 27 1.86 6.58 -7.51
C ARG A 27 2.84 5.45 -7.75
N LEU A 28 2.84 4.87 -8.94
CA LEU A 28 3.88 3.93 -9.34
C LEU A 28 5.15 4.71 -9.69
N THR A 29 6.31 4.25 -9.19
CA THR A 29 7.61 4.83 -9.56
C THR A 29 8.33 4.02 -10.65
N GLY A 30 7.68 2.98 -11.17
CA GLY A 30 8.18 2.11 -12.22
C GLY A 30 7.03 1.45 -12.99
N SER A 31 7.37 0.68 -14.03
CA SER A 31 6.40 0.04 -14.93
C SER A 31 5.80 -1.27 -14.40
N GLY A 32 6.27 -1.78 -13.25
CA GLY A 32 5.77 -3.01 -12.63
C GLY A 32 4.97 -2.72 -11.35
N TYR A 33 3.82 -3.37 -11.24
CA TYR A 33 3.03 -3.40 -10.01
C TYR A 33 2.50 -4.81 -9.73
N SER A 34 2.86 -5.36 -8.58
CA SER A 34 2.24 -6.55 -8.00
C SER A 34 1.86 -6.28 -6.55
N VAL A 35 0.74 -6.87 -6.12
CA VAL A 35 0.29 -6.85 -4.74
C VAL A 35 -0.25 -8.22 -4.36
N SER A 36 0.11 -8.69 -3.17
CA SER A 36 -0.48 -9.86 -2.52
C SER A 36 -0.93 -9.48 -1.12
N GLY A 37 -2.06 -10.00 -0.65
CA GLY A 37 -2.53 -9.80 0.73
C GLY A 37 -3.39 -8.55 1.00
N CYS A 38 -3.31 -7.50 0.17
CA CYS A 38 -4.32 -6.43 0.14
C CYS A 38 -5.17 -6.56 -1.12
N SER A 39 -6.43 -6.11 -1.05
CA SER A 39 -7.19 -5.91 -2.28
C SER A 39 -6.60 -4.69 -2.99
N GLY A 40 -6.23 -4.85 -4.26
CA GLY A 40 -5.56 -3.80 -5.01
C GLY A 40 -5.86 -3.93 -6.49
N GLY A 41 -6.46 -2.89 -7.05
CA GLY A 41 -6.73 -2.77 -8.47
C GLY A 41 -5.78 -1.76 -9.09
N GLY A 42 -5.12 -2.15 -10.19
CA GLY A 42 -4.38 -1.21 -11.03
C GLY A 42 -5.34 -0.24 -11.71
N GLY A 43 -5.19 1.04 -11.44
CA GLY A 43 -6.02 2.10 -12.03
C GLY A 43 -5.16 3.29 -12.38
N VAL A 44 -5.24 3.77 -13.61
CA VAL A 44 -4.57 5.02 -14.02
C VAL A 44 -4.98 6.14 -13.07
N SER A 45 -4.03 6.68 -12.29
CA SER A 45 -4.35 7.82 -11.43
C SER A 45 -4.47 9.07 -12.29
N SER A 46 -5.38 9.96 -11.92
CA SER A 46 -5.81 11.13 -12.68
C SER A 46 -4.72 12.19 -12.93
N GLU A 47 -3.50 12.01 -12.41
CA GLU A 47 -2.34 12.88 -12.69
C GLU A 47 -1.46 12.38 -13.85
N GLY A 48 -1.92 11.41 -14.65
CA GLY A 48 -1.20 10.95 -15.85
C GLY A 48 -0.01 10.01 -15.57
N GLY A 49 0.37 9.83 -14.31
CA GLY A 49 1.23 8.75 -13.85
C GLY A 49 0.39 7.56 -13.38
N GLY A 50 0.70 6.34 -13.83
CA GLY A 50 0.04 5.13 -13.33
C GLY A 50 0.05 5.11 -11.80
N GLY A 51 -1.10 4.82 -11.20
CA GLY A 51 -1.24 4.73 -9.75
C GLY A 51 -1.95 3.44 -9.37
N VAL A 52 -2.04 3.21 -8.08
CA VAL A 52 -2.73 2.05 -7.55
C VAL A 52 -3.58 2.46 -6.37
N ARG A 53 -4.76 1.87 -6.32
CA ARG A 53 -5.60 1.90 -5.13
C ARG A 53 -5.39 0.59 -4.38
N LEU A 54 -5.19 0.70 -3.08
CA LEU A 54 -4.98 -0.38 -2.14
C LEU A 54 -6.07 -0.30 -1.08
N SER A 55 -6.69 -1.41 -0.72
CA SER A 55 -7.47 -1.53 0.51
C SER A 55 -6.94 -2.72 1.32
N CYS A 56 -6.59 -2.43 2.57
CA CYS A 56 -5.96 -3.39 3.47
C CYS A 56 -6.73 -3.43 4.79
N GLY A 57 -7.19 -4.61 5.18
CA GLY A 57 -7.69 -4.86 6.53
C GLY A 57 -6.56 -5.22 7.51
N GLU A 58 -6.89 -5.31 8.79
CA GLU A 58 -6.02 -5.97 9.77
C GLU A 58 -5.74 -7.42 9.34
N GLY A 59 -4.50 -7.88 9.49
CA GLY A 59 -4.18 -9.25 9.14
C GLY A 59 -2.74 -9.48 8.70
N PRO A 60 -2.47 -10.53 7.91
CA PRO A 60 -1.14 -10.81 7.39
C PRO A 60 -0.62 -9.63 6.56
N ALA A 61 0.70 -9.46 6.54
CA ALA A 61 1.28 -8.37 5.77
C ALA A 61 1.07 -8.61 4.28
N ALA A 62 0.69 -7.56 3.57
CA ALA A 62 0.71 -7.55 2.13
C ALA A 62 2.13 -7.34 1.62
N THR A 63 2.42 -7.93 0.47
CA THR A 63 3.69 -7.70 -0.22
C THR A 63 3.43 -6.91 -1.49
N ILE A 64 4.22 -5.85 -1.71
CA ILE A 64 4.15 -4.99 -2.86
C ILE A 64 5.46 -5.08 -3.62
N ASN A 65 5.37 -5.42 -4.92
CA ASN A 65 6.50 -5.59 -5.84
C ASN A 65 7.61 -6.53 -5.32
N ASP A 66 7.26 -7.47 -4.44
CA ASP A 66 8.22 -8.33 -3.72
C ASP A 66 9.35 -7.58 -3.01
N ALA A 67 9.15 -6.28 -2.77
CA ALA A 67 10.17 -5.36 -2.24
C ALA A 67 9.74 -4.69 -0.94
N MET A 68 8.43 -4.56 -0.69
CA MET A 68 7.88 -3.94 0.52
C MET A 68 6.82 -4.81 1.15
N SER A 69 6.87 -4.90 2.47
CA SER A 69 5.80 -5.43 3.30
C SER A 69 4.98 -4.28 3.88
N LEU A 70 3.65 -4.33 3.72
CA LEU A 70 2.68 -3.39 4.26
C LEU A 70 1.71 -4.15 5.15
N LYS A 71 1.70 -3.85 6.45
CA LYS A 71 0.80 -4.49 7.41
C LYS A 71 -0.05 -3.45 8.14
N VAL A 72 -1.36 -3.65 8.12
CA VAL A 72 -2.24 -2.96 9.06
C VAL A 72 -2.21 -3.74 10.38
N LEU A 73 -1.58 -3.15 11.40
CA LEU A 73 -1.47 -3.77 12.71
C LEU A 73 -2.74 -3.64 13.52
N LYS A 74 -3.44 -2.50 13.36
CA LYS A 74 -4.65 -2.18 14.11
C LYS A 74 -5.43 -1.07 13.43
N ILE A 75 -6.75 -1.12 13.54
CA ILE A 75 -7.70 -0.10 13.14
C ILE A 75 -8.56 0.24 14.37
N HIS A 76 -8.69 1.53 14.63
CA HIS A 76 -9.49 2.11 15.71
C HIS A 76 -10.30 3.28 15.14
N ASP A 77 -11.57 3.03 14.86
CA ASP A 77 -12.48 3.98 14.24
C ASP A 77 -11.89 4.61 12.97
N THR A 78 -11.42 5.85 13.05
CA THR A 78 -10.83 6.61 11.94
C THR A 78 -9.30 6.64 11.97
N THR A 79 -8.67 5.81 12.81
CA THR A 79 -7.22 5.71 12.99
C THR A 79 -6.74 4.32 12.65
N ALA A 80 -5.58 4.20 12.02
CA ALA A 80 -4.94 2.92 11.74
C ALA A 80 -3.43 2.98 12.01
N VAL A 81 -2.88 1.86 12.47
CA VAL A 81 -1.43 1.69 12.65
C VAL A 81 -0.90 0.84 11.50
N LEU A 82 -0.07 1.46 10.67
CA LEU A 82 0.56 0.84 9.51
C LEU A 82 2.02 0.54 9.85
N ARG A 83 2.47 -0.68 9.54
CA ARG A 83 3.87 -1.06 9.54
C ARG A 83 4.32 -1.25 8.10
N ILE A 84 5.39 -0.55 7.74
CA ILE A 84 6.00 -0.58 6.42
C ILE A 84 7.47 -0.95 6.60
N GLU A 85 7.91 -1.99 5.91
CA GLU A 85 9.29 -2.47 5.96
C GLU A 85 9.68 -3.14 4.63
N PRO A 86 10.98 -3.36 4.36
CA PRO A 86 11.39 -4.15 3.21
C PRO A 86 10.78 -5.55 3.24
N ALA A 87 10.37 -6.06 2.08
CA ALA A 87 10.07 -7.48 1.92
C ALA A 87 11.35 -8.29 2.15
N ARG A 88 11.21 -9.51 2.68
CA ARG A 88 12.33 -10.43 2.89
C ARG A 88 12.73 -11.12 1.60
#